data_AF-K1UPL1-F1
#
_entry.id   AF-K1UPL1-F1
#
_cell.length_a   1.000
_cell.length_b   1.000
_cell.length_c   1.000
_cell.angle_alpha   90.00
_cell.angle_beta   90.00
_cell.angle_gamma   90.00
#
_symmetry.space_group_name_H-M   'P 1'
#
loop_
_entity.id
_entity.type
_entity.pdbx_description
1 polymer ?
#
loop_
_entity_poly.entity_id
_entity_poly.type
_entity_poly.pdbx_seq_one_letter_code
_entity_poly.pdbx_strand_id
1 'polypeptide(L)'
;DNTIPPIEMYVNRLKELKQQGYKLAIRKLAVSDFENYREVLKLMDYVLLNNRKIAIDKAKIYFGKLFPNISLCAGNIDTMEDFERLKETGGYRFYEGKFYRVPITKGQTDVAPLKGNYIDLLNIVNSPDFELTTAADIISRDTALTIDLLKMVQPLAVNSEITSIRHAAAMLGQRELKKWINTAVANALYADKPNEVTRLSL
;
A
#
# COMPACT_ATOMS: atom_id res chain seq x y z
N ASP A 1 11.98 -15.86 -15.09
CA ASP A 1 11.51 -17.17 -14.60
C ASP A 1 11.81 -18.06 -15.77
N ASN A 2 12.94 -18.74 -15.75
CA ASN A 2 13.51 -19.39 -16.93
C ASN A 2 12.90 -20.80 -17.12
N THR A 3 11.70 -20.98 -16.60
CA THR A 3 10.97 -22.26 -16.56
C THR A 3 10.36 -22.63 -17.90
N ILE A 4 10.23 -21.68 -18.83
CA ILE A 4 9.73 -21.92 -20.18
C ILE A 4 10.90 -21.75 -21.16
N PRO A 5 11.65 -22.81 -21.48
CA PRO A 5 12.70 -22.73 -22.49
C PRO A 5 12.10 -22.43 -23.88
N PRO A 6 12.86 -21.78 -24.78
CA PRO A 6 12.40 -21.42 -26.12
C PRO A 6 12.42 -22.64 -27.07
N ILE A 7 11.85 -23.77 -26.64
CA ILE A 7 11.70 -24.98 -27.46
C ILE A 7 10.38 -24.93 -28.22
N GLU A 8 10.35 -25.62 -29.37
CA GLU A 8 9.25 -25.59 -30.33
C GLU A 8 7.87 -25.87 -29.71
N MET A 9 7.80 -26.82 -28.76
CA MET A 9 6.57 -27.16 -28.03
C MET A 9 5.96 -25.93 -27.33
N TYR A 10 6.75 -25.14 -26.61
CA TYR A 10 6.25 -23.96 -25.91
C TYR A 10 5.96 -22.81 -26.86
N VAL A 11 6.79 -22.62 -27.89
CA VAL A 11 6.55 -21.60 -28.91
C VAL A 11 5.23 -21.83 -29.63
N ASN A 12 4.92 -23.08 -30.00
CA ASN A 12 3.66 -23.44 -30.63
C ASN A 12 2.48 -23.22 -29.68
N ARG A 13 2.61 -23.60 -28.40
CA ARG A 13 1.56 -23.33 -27.42
C ARG A 13 1.31 -21.83 -27.22
N LEU A 14 2.35 -21.01 -27.21
CA LEU A 14 2.20 -19.55 -27.12
C LEU A 14 1.51 -18.97 -28.36
N LYS A 15 1.79 -19.50 -29.55
CA LYS A 15 1.08 -19.11 -30.79
C LYS A 15 -0.41 -19.43 -30.70
N GLU A 16 -0.76 -20.63 -30.25
CA GLU A 16 -2.17 -21.03 -30.05
C GLU A 16 -2.89 -20.10 -29.08
N LEU A 17 -2.28 -19.81 -27.93
CA LEU A 17 -2.87 -18.91 -26.93
C LEU A 17 -3.07 -17.49 -27.50
N LYS A 18 -2.11 -17.01 -28.31
CA LYS A 18 -2.25 -15.72 -28.98
C LYS A 18 -3.37 -15.71 -30.00
N GLN A 19 -3.56 -16.81 -30.76
CA GLN A 19 -4.68 -16.96 -31.69
C GLN A 19 -6.04 -17.01 -30.98
N GLN A 20 -6.09 -17.54 -29.75
CA GLN A 20 -7.28 -17.52 -28.90
C GLN A 20 -7.57 -16.12 -28.30
N GLY A 21 -6.74 -15.11 -28.55
CA GLY A 21 -6.92 -13.75 -28.09
C GLY A 21 -6.30 -13.43 -26.73
N TYR A 22 -5.53 -14.36 -26.14
CA TYR A 22 -4.82 -14.07 -24.89
C TYR A 22 -3.68 -13.10 -25.09
N LYS A 23 -3.48 -12.24 -24.09
CA LYS A 23 -2.33 -11.34 -23.99
C LYS A 23 -1.19 -12.01 -23.25
N LEU A 24 0.00 -11.97 -23.85
CA LEU A 24 1.16 -12.67 -23.33
C LEU A 24 2.16 -11.70 -22.72
N ALA A 25 2.68 -12.06 -21.54
CA ALA A 25 3.66 -11.26 -20.82
C ALA A 25 4.82 -12.13 -20.34
N ILE A 26 6.05 -11.63 -20.51
CA ILE A 26 7.26 -12.29 -20.01
C ILE A 26 7.91 -11.46 -18.92
N ARG A 27 8.47 -12.12 -17.89
CA ARG A 27 9.10 -11.46 -16.74
C ARG A 27 10.45 -12.07 -16.39
N LYS A 28 11.33 -11.25 -15.80
CA LYS A 28 12.63 -11.66 -15.27
C LYS A 28 13.51 -12.38 -16.32
N LEU A 29 13.55 -11.87 -17.55
CA LEU A 29 14.45 -12.37 -18.60
C LEU A 29 15.80 -11.65 -18.45
N ALA A 30 16.91 -12.40 -18.49
CA ALA A 30 18.25 -11.83 -18.45
C ALA A 30 18.65 -11.30 -19.83
N VAL A 31 19.46 -10.24 -19.89
CA VAL A 31 19.91 -9.62 -21.15
C VAL A 31 20.64 -10.62 -22.05
N SER A 32 21.41 -11.55 -21.47
CA SER A 32 22.09 -12.64 -22.17
C SER A 32 21.14 -13.58 -22.91
N ASP A 33 19.90 -13.72 -22.43
CA ASP A 33 18.91 -14.65 -22.97
C ASP A 33 18.01 -14.01 -24.04
N PHE A 34 18.13 -12.69 -24.29
CA PHE A 34 17.23 -11.99 -25.22
C PHE A 34 17.29 -12.56 -26.64
N GLU A 35 18.47 -12.96 -27.11
CA GLU A 35 18.62 -13.54 -28.45
C GLU A 35 18.07 -14.96 -28.51
N ASN A 36 18.30 -15.78 -27.48
CA ASN A 36 17.77 -17.14 -27.41
C ASN A 36 16.23 -17.17 -27.34
N TYR A 37 15.64 -16.14 -26.74
CA TYR A 37 14.18 -16.00 -26.58
C TYR A 37 13.54 -15.14 -27.67
N ARG A 38 14.26 -14.82 -28.76
CA ARG A 38 13.77 -13.93 -29.82
C ARG A 38 12.40 -14.34 -30.37
N GLU A 39 12.20 -15.63 -30.65
CA GLU A 39 10.93 -16.17 -31.16
C GLU A 39 9.79 -16.05 -30.13
N VAL A 40 10.10 -16.24 -28.86
CA VAL A 40 9.13 -16.06 -27.75
C VAL A 40 8.78 -14.58 -27.61
N LEU A 41 9.78 -13.68 -27.67
CA LEU A 41 9.60 -12.24 -27.56
C LEU A 41 8.69 -11.69 -28.66
N LYS A 42 8.81 -12.17 -29.91
CA LYS A 42 7.89 -11.77 -31.01
C LYS A 42 6.42 -12.06 -30.70
N LEU A 43 6.15 -13.06 -29.87
CA LEU A 43 4.79 -13.45 -29.48
C LEU A 43 4.28 -12.69 -28.26
N MET A 44 5.15 -12.04 -27.48
CA MET A 44 4.73 -11.30 -26.29
C MET A 44 4.06 -9.96 -26.65
N ASP A 45 3.09 -9.55 -25.84
CA ASP A 45 2.51 -8.20 -25.86
C ASP A 45 3.21 -7.30 -24.81
N TYR A 46 3.64 -7.89 -23.69
CA TYR A 46 4.25 -7.17 -22.58
C TYR A 46 5.58 -7.80 -22.14
N VAL A 47 6.55 -6.96 -21.81
CA VAL A 47 7.81 -7.40 -21.21
C VAL A 47 8.02 -6.66 -19.89
N LEU A 48 8.11 -7.42 -18.80
CA LEU A 48 8.39 -6.91 -17.47
C LEU A 48 9.90 -6.96 -17.21
N LEU A 49 10.51 -5.77 -17.21
CA LEU A 49 11.92 -5.58 -16.95
C LEU A 49 12.14 -5.16 -15.50
N ASN A 50 13.11 -5.76 -14.84
CA ASN A 50 13.46 -5.39 -13.47
C ASN A 50 14.38 -4.16 -13.51
N ASN A 51 13.90 -3.03 -12.98
CA ASN A 51 14.64 -1.77 -12.92
C ASN A 51 16.03 -1.91 -12.25
N ARG A 52 16.16 -2.78 -11.24
CA ARG A 52 17.43 -2.95 -10.51
C ARG A 52 18.49 -3.73 -11.28
N LYS A 53 18.09 -4.52 -12.28
CA LYS A 53 19.00 -5.43 -13.00
C LYS A 53 19.32 -4.97 -14.42
N ILE A 54 18.49 -4.09 -14.98
CA ILE A 54 18.57 -3.73 -16.39
C ILE A 54 18.62 -2.21 -16.51
N ALA A 55 19.67 -1.70 -17.14
CA ALA A 55 19.77 -0.30 -17.53
C ALA A 55 18.65 0.04 -18.53
N ILE A 56 17.73 0.88 -18.08
CA ILE A 56 16.46 1.23 -18.74
C ILE A 56 16.68 1.79 -20.15
N ASP A 57 17.68 2.65 -20.30
CA ASP A 57 18.07 3.33 -21.54
C ASP A 57 18.42 2.33 -22.64
N LYS A 58 19.21 1.30 -22.32
CA LYS A 58 19.60 0.25 -23.27
C LYS A 58 18.42 -0.63 -23.66
N ALA A 59 17.59 -1.01 -22.69
CA ALA A 59 16.44 -1.84 -22.95
C ALA A 59 15.43 -1.13 -23.88
N LYS A 60 15.17 0.16 -23.65
CA LYS A 60 14.31 0.98 -24.50
C LYS A 60 14.78 0.98 -25.95
N ILE A 61 16.07 1.21 -26.18
CA ILE A 61 16.66 1.22 -27.52
C ILE A 61 16.54 -0.17 -28.18
N TYR A 62 16.82 -1.23 -27.42
CA TYR A 62 16.76 -2.60 -27.90
C TYR A 62 15.34 -2.99 -28.34
N PHE A 63 14.36 -2.86 -27.44
CA PHE A 63 12.97 -3.23 -27.72
C PHE A 63 12.31 -2.29 -28.73
N GLY A 64 12.62 -1.00 -28.70
CA GLY A 64 12.10 -0.05 -29.68
C GLY A 64 12.55 -0.34 -31.12
N LYS A 65 13.76 -0.87 -31.31
CA LYS A 65 14.27 -1.23 -32.65
C LYS A 65 13.85 -2.62 -33.11
N LEU A 66 13.87 -3.60 -32.20
CA LEU A 66 13.69 -5.01 -32.56
C LEU A 66 12.24 -5.50 -32.39
N PHE A 67 11.47 -4.88 -31.51
CA PHE A 67 10.13 -5.33 -31.14
C PHE A 67 9.17 -4.16 -30.86
N PRO A 68 8.83 -3.35 -31.88
CA PRO A 68 8.05 -2.12 -31.68
C PRO A 68 6.63 -2.35 -31.14
N ASN A 69 6.10 -3.57 -31.29
CA ASN A 69 4.76 -3.92 -30.83
C ASN A 69 4.68 -4.33 -29.35
N ILE A 70 5.84 -4.46 -28.67
CA ILE A 70 5.88 -4.86 -27.27
C ILE A 70 5.76 -3.63 -26.37
N SER A 71 4.84 -3.70 -25.41
CA SER A 71 4.75 -2.71 -24.33
C SER A 71 5.72 -3.06 -23.20
N LEU A 72 6.59 -2.13 -22.85
CA LEU A 72 7.52 -2.29 -21.73
C LEU A 72 6.85 -1.94 -20.41
N CYS A 73 7.07 -2.83 -19.43
CA CYS A 73 6.61 -2.70 -18.05
C CYS A 73 7.84 -2.65 -17.13
N ALA A 74 7.98 -1.58 -16.33
CA ALA A 74 9.04 -1.51 -15.33
C ALA A 74 8.57 -2.20 -14.05
N GLY A 75 9.22 -3.29 -13.66
CA GLY A 75 8.92 -4.05 -12.45
C GLY A 75 9.87 -3.78 -11.30
N ASN A 76 9.45 -4.16 -10.09
CA ASN A 76 10.21 -4.04 -8.84
C ASN A 76 10.51 -2.58 -8.41
N ILE A 77 9.51 -1.70 -8.55
CA ILE A 77 9.57 -0.32 -8.05
C ILE A 77 9.15 -0.30 -6.58
N ASP A 78 10.10 0.01 -5.69
CA ASP A 78 9.86 -0.04 -4.24
C ASP A 78 9.57 1.34 -3.62
N THR A 79 10.00 2.45 -4.25
CA THR A 79 9.82 3.83 -3.74
C THR A 79 9.19 4.77 -4.77
N MET A 80 8.62 5.89 -4.29
CA MET A 80 8.10 6.96 -5.15
C MET A 80 9.22 7.63 -5.96
N GLU A 81 10.40 7.80 -5.38
CA GLU A 81 11.57 8.36 -6.05
C GLU A 81 12.01 7.50 -7.25
N ASP A 82 12.00 6.17 -7.10
CA ASP A 82 12.27 5.24 -8.20
C ASP A 82 11.24 5.40 -9.31
N PHE A 83 9.97 5.60 -8.96
CA PHE A 83 8.89 5.84 -9.93
C PHE A 83 9.08 7.16 -10.68
N GLU A 84 9.34 8.26 -9.97
CA GLU A 84 9.54 9.57 -10.59
C GLU A 84 10.74 9.57 -11.53
N ARG A 85 11.86 8.99 -11.10
CA ARG A 85 13.04 8.81 -11.96
C ARG A 85 12.72 8.02 -13.23
N LEU A 86 11.96 6.93 -13.11
CA LEU A 86 11.53 6.11 -14.25
C LEU A 86 10.54 6.83 -15.17
N LYS A 87 9.69 7.70 -14.60
CA LYS A 87 8.74 8.53 -15.33
C LYS A 87 9.47 9.62 -16.12
N GLU A 88 10.43 10.31 -15.51
CA GLU A 88 11.25 11.34 -16.15
C GLU A 88 12.11 10.77 -17.29
N THR A 89 12.72 9.60 -17.06
CA THR A 89 13.54 8.94 -18.09
C THR A 89 12.70 8.54 -19.31
N GLY A 90 11.43 8.19 -19.09
CA GLY A 90 10.44 7.88 -20.12
C GLY A 90 10.74 6.59 -20.91
N GLY A 91 9.72 5.81 -21.23
CA GLY A 91 9.87 4.60 -22.06
C GLY A 91 9.16 3.35 -21.55
N TYR A 92 8.49 3.42 -20.40
CA TYR A 92 7.59 2.39 -19.93
C TYR A 92 6.15 2.88 -20.05
N ARG A 93 5.26 1.98 -20.47
CA ARG A 93 3.82 2.25 -20.49
C ARG A 93 3.16 1.80 -19.18
N PHE A 94 3.77 0.83 -18.51
CA PHE A 94 3.25 0.25 -17.28
C PHE A 94 4.35 0.14 -16.23
N TYR A 95 3.94 0.19 -14.97
CA TYR A 95 4.82 0.18 -13.81
C TYR A 95 4.28 -0.85 -12.82
N GLU A 96 5.16 -1.67 -12.27
CA GLU A 96 4.88 -2.73 -11.30
C GLU A 96 5.89 -2.62 -10.16
N GLY A 97 5.40 -2.75 -8.93
CA GLY A 97 6.25 -2.50 -7.78
C GLY A 97 5.52 -2.68 -6.47
N LYS A 98 6.28 -2.91 -5.39
CA LYS A 98 5.71 -2.99 -4.04
C LYS A 98 5.08 -1.66 -3.62
N PHE A 99 5.57 -0.54 -4.15
CA PHE A 99 4.98 0.78 -3.96
C PHE A 99 3.49 0.82 -4.39
N TYR A 100 3.13 0.14 -5.48
CA TYR A 100 1.74 0.02 -5.94
C TYR A 100 0.95 -1.10 -5.26
N ARG A 101 1.65 -2.04 -4.62
CA ARG A 101 1.08 -3.18 -3.87
C ARG A 101 0.92 -2.89 -2.39
N VAL A 102 1.15 -1.67 -1.94
CA VAL A 102 0.47 -1.23 -0.72
C VAL A 102 -1.01 -1.25 -1.11
N PRO A 103 -1.86 -2.09 -0.48
CA PRO A 103 -3.28 -1.92 -0.66
C PRO A 103 -3.53 -0.43 -0.41
N ILE A 104 -4.15 0.25 -1.36
CA ILE A 104 -4.79 1.52 -1.06
C ILE A 104 -5.95 1.10 -0.15
N THR A 105 -5.66 0.83 1.12
CA THR A 105 -6.63 0.81 2.19
C THR A 105 -7.16 2.23 2.16
N LYS A 106 -8.26 2.41 1.41
CA LYS A 106 -9.10 3.60 1.51
C LYS A 106 -9.38 3.80 3.00
N GLY A 107 -8.63 4.69 3.66
CA GLY A 107 -8.88 5.13 5.03
C GLY A 107 -8.37 4.27 6.19
N GLN A 108 -7.29 3.51 6.04
CA GLN A 108 -6.56 2.95 7.20
C GLN A 108 -5.06 3.20 7.07
N THR A 109 -4.65 4.46 7.20
CA THR A 109 -3.37 4.76 7.81
C THR A 109 -3.57 4.55 9.31
N ASP A 110 -2.96 3.50 9.88
CA ASP A 110 -2.73 3.43 11.32
C ASP A 110 -1.77 4.58 11.66
N VAL A 111 -2.34 5.76 11.89
CA VAL A 111 -1.62 6.87 12.50
C VAL A 111 -1.45 6.42 13.95
N ALA A 112 -0.25 5.96 14.30
CA ALA A 112 0.07 5.65 15.68
C ALA A 112 -0.11 6.93 16.52
N PRO A 113 -1.05 6.95 17.47
CA PRO A 113 -1.34 8.15 18.24
C PRO A 113 -0.14 8.48 19.15
N LEU A 114 0.06 9.76 19.45
CA LEU A 114 1.17 10.19 20.31
C LEU A 114 0.98 9.55 21.70
N LYS A 115 1.91 8.68 22.11
CA LYS A 115 1.85 7.92 23.38
C LYS A 115 1.55 8.80 24.61
N GLY A 116 1.95 10.08 24.59
CA GLY A 116 1.63 11.06 25.65
C GLY A 116 0.13 11.37 25.78
N ASN A 117 -0.59 11.49 24.66
CA ASN A 117 -2.02 11.80 24.67
C ASN A 117 -2.86 10.68 25.33
N TYR A 118 -2.43 9.42 25.19
CA TYR A 118 -3.10 8.30 25.85
C TYR A 118 -2.92 8.30 27.36
N ILE A 119 -1.74 8.66 27.86
CA ILE A 119 -1.46 8.79 29.29
C ILE A 119 -2.28 9.94 29.87
N ASP A 120 -2.34 11.08 29.17
CA ASP A 120 -3.15 12.23 29.59
C ASP A 120 -4.64 11.89 29.62
N LEU A 121 -5.14 11.17 28.61
CA LEU A 121 -6.51 10.69 28.57
C LEU A 121 -6.82 9.72 29.71
N LEU A 122 -5.95 8.73 29.98
CA LEU A 122 -6.06 7.80 31.12
C LEU A 122 -6.19 8.53 32.46
N ASN A 123 -5.34 9.54 32.68
CA ASN A 123 -5.36 10.35 33.89
C ASN A 123 -6.70 11.07 34.07
N ILE A 124 -7.29 11.55 32.96
CA ILE A 124 -8.57 12.25 32.96
C ILE A 124 -9.73 11.29 33.22
N VAL A 125 -9.83 10.16 32.52
CA VAL A 125 -10.96 9.21 32.72
C VAL A 125 -10.94 8.49 34.05
N ASN A 126 -9.80 8.42 34.74
CA ASN A 126 -9.72 7.91 36.11
C ASN A 126 -10.42 8.81 37.14
N SER A 127 -10.69 10.08 36.79
CA SER A 127 -11.50 10.97 37.63
C SER A 127 -13.00 10.63 37.50
N PRO A 128 -13.76 10.67 38.60
CA PRO A 128 -15.20 10.36 38.57
C PRO A 128 -16.00 11.40 37.77
N ASP A 129 -15.62 12.68 37.85
CA ASP A 129 -16.22 13.80 37.12
C ASP A 129 -15.16 14.50 36.27
N PHE A 130 -14.96 14.02 35.04
CA PHE A 130 -14.01 14.62 34.12
C PHE A 130 -14.72 15.50 33.09
N GLU A 131 -14.11 16.64 32.79
CA GLU A 131 -14.60 17.59 31.82
C GLU A 131 -14.47 17.04 30.38
N LEU A 132 -15.60 16.91 29.70
CA LEU A 132 -15.68 16.49 28.30
C LEU A 132 -14.87 17.39 27.38
N THR A 133 -14.79 18.66 27.72
CA THR A 133 -14.04 19.68 26.98
C THR A 133 -12.53 19.40 27.00
N THR A 134 -11.98 19.02 28.16
CA THR A 134 -10.57 18.67 28.32
C THR A 134 -10.22 17.39 27.57
N ALA A 135 -11.09 16.38 27.62
CA ALA A 135 -10.91 15.16 26.85
C ALA A 135 -10.94 15.43 25.34
N ALA A 136 -11.89 16.25 24.87
CA ALA A 136 -11.99 16.64 23.46
C ALA A 136 -10.76 17.42 22.98
N ASP A 137 -10.18 18.28 23.82
CA ASP A 137 -8.96 19.02 23.48
C ASP A 137 -7.76 18.10 23.26
N ILE A 138 -7.60 17.08 24.10
CA ILE A 138 -6.51 16.11 23.93
C ILE A 138 -6.74 15.24 22.69
N ILE A 139 -7.98 14.80 22.45
CA ILE A 139 -8.34 14.03 21.25
C ILE A 139 -8.06 14.86 19.99
N SER A 140 -8.36 16.17 20.01
CA SER A 140 -8.17 17.06 18.86
C SER A 140 -6.70 17.27 18.47
N ARG A 141 -5.76 17.05 19.39
CA ARG A 141 -4.31 17.11 19.14
C ARG A 141 -3.78 15.86 18.44
N ASP A 142 -4.60 14.83 18.32
CA ASP A 142 -4.22 13.55 17.73
C ASP A 142 -5.16 13.18 16.58
N THR A 143 -4.61 13.17 15.36
CA THR A 143 -5.38 12.87 14.15
C THR A 143 -6.00 11.47 14.19
N ALA A 144 -5.33 10.49 14.81
CA ALA A 144 -5.82 9.13 14.89
C ALA A 144 -7.02 9.01 15.83
N LEU A 145 -6.90 9.57 17.05
CA LEU A 145 -8.00 9.59 18.01
C LEU A 145 -9.18 10.40 17.50
N THR A 146 -8.92 11.49 16.78
CA THR A 146 -9.94 12.30 16.13
C THR A 146 -10.73 11.49 15.11
N ILE A 147 -10.07 10.78 14.22
CA ILE A 147 -10.72 9.95 13.20
C ILE A 147 -11.53 8.83 13.86
N ASP A 148 -10.97 8.17 14.87
CA ASP A 148 -11.64 7.06 15.56
C ASP A 148 -12.85 7.50 16.38
N LEU A 149 -12.78 8.67 17.03
CA LEU A 149 -13.93 9.27 17.69
C LEU A 149 -15.03 9.58 16.66
N LEU A 150 -14.69 10.23 15.54
CA LEU A 150 -15.66 10.57 14.50
C LEU A 150 -16.33 9.32 13.91
N LYS A 151 -15.57 8.24 13.68
CA LYS A 151 -16.14 6.94 13.25
C LYS A 151 -17.13 6.36 14.26
N MET A 152 -16.86 6.49 15.56
CA MET A 152 -17.76 6.02 16.61
C MET A 152 -19.05 6.85 16.67
N VAL A 153 -18.96 8.15 16.39
CA VAL A 153 -20.08 9.09 16.47
C VAL A 153 -20.91 9.13 15.18
N GLN A 154 -20.33 8.76 14.04
CA GLN A 154 -21.00 8.74 12.74
C GLN A 154 -22.36 8.00 12.73
N PRO A 155 -22.54 6.82 13.36
CA PRO A 155 -23.83 6.14 13.43
C PRO A 155 -24.87 6.84 14.30
N LEU A 156 -24.44 7.74 15.19
CA LEU A 156 -25.32 8.55 16.05
C LEU A 156 -25.72 9.88 15.36
N ALA A 157 -24.92 10.32 14.39
CA ALA A 157 -25.07 11.57 13.65
C ALA A 157 -26.07 11.52 12.48
N VAL A 158 -27.03 10.58 12.49
CA VAL A 158 -27.96 10.31 11.36
C VAL A 158 -28.78 11.55 10.96
N ASN A 159 -29.06 12.45 11.92
CA ASN A 159 -29.86 13.67 11.72
C ASN A 159 -29.14 14.96 12.18
N SER A 160 -27.83 14.91 12.46
CA SER A 160 -27.11 16.05 13.02
C SER A 160 -25.67 16.08 12.52
N GLU A 161 -25.25 17.20 11.92
CA GLU A 161 -23.87 17.38 11.45
C GLU A 161 -22.90 17.55 12.63
N ILE A 162 -21.80 16.81 12.60
CA ILE A 162 -20.72 16.95 13.58
C ILE A 162 -19.87 18.16 13.19
N THR A 163 -20.04 19.26 13.93
CA THR A 163 -19.35 20.54 13.66
C THR A 163 -17.99 20.66 14.34
N SER A 164 -17.70 19.84 15.36
CA SER A 164 -16.40 19.85 16.08
C SER A 164 -16.19 18.60 16.91
N ILE A 165 -14.95 18.36 17.36
CA ILE A 165 -14.59 17.27 18.29
C ILE A 165 -15.28 17.45 19.65
N ARG A 166 -15.43 18.70 20.10
CA ARG A 166 -16.19 19.02 21.32
C ARG A 166 -17.66 18.65 21.18
N HIS A 167 -18.27 18.93 20.02
CA HIS A 167 -19.63 18.52 19.71
C HIS A 167 -19.76 16.99 19.65
N ALA A 168 -18.81 16.29 19.03
CA ALA A 168 -18.78 14.82 19.01
C ALA A 168 -18.68 14.21 20.42
N ALA A 169 -17.79 14.74 21.26
CA ALA A 169 -17.62 14.31 22.65
C ALA A 169 -18.87 14.60 23.50
N ALA A 170 -19.51 15.75 23.31
CA ALA A 170 -20.77 16.09 23.97
C ALA A 170 -21.91 15.16 23.54
N MET A 171 -21.96 14.79 22.26
CA MET A 171 -23.00 13.91 21.72
C MET A 171 -22.90 12.47 22.25
N LEU A 172 -21.69 11.99 22.56
CA LEU A 172 -21.47 10.71 23.26
C LEU A 172 -21.80 10.80 24.76
N GLY A 173 -21.50 11.93 25.38
CA GLY A 173 -21.58 12.11 26.83
C GLY A 173 -20.46 11.40 27.59
N GLN A 174 -20.31 11.76 28.86
CA GLN A 174 -19.17 11.37 29.71
C GLN A 174 -19.01 9.87 29.88
N ARG A 175 -20.13 9.14 30.01
CA ARG A 175 -20.11 7.68 30.23
C ARG A 175 -19.61 6.90 29.01
N GLU A 176 -20.12 7.21 27.82
CA GLU A 176 -19.72 6.49 26.59
C GLU A 176 -18.34 6.93 26.13
N LEU A 177 -18.00 8.22 26.28
CA LEU A 177 -16.65 8.71 26.00
C LEU A 177 -15.61 8.02 26.89
N LYS A 178 -15.91 7.81 28.19
CA LYS A 178 -15.03 7.08 29.12
C LYS A 178 -14.77 5.65 28.68
N LYS A 179 -15.81 4.92 28.28
CA LYS A 179 -15.67 3.54 27.76
C LYS A 179 -14.82 3.50 26.50
N TRP A 180 -15.05 4.45 25.59
CA TRP A 180 -14.29 4.55 24.35
C TRP A 180 -12.81 4.84 24.63
N ILE A 181 -12.49 5.84 25.46
CA ILE A 181 -11.11 6.17 25.84
C ILE A 181 -10.40 4.93 26.42
N ASN A 182 -11.03 4.23 27.37
CA ASN A 182 -10.46 3.01 27.95
C ASN A 182 -10.19 1.92 26.90
N THR A 183 -11.07 1.77 25.92
CA THR A 183 -10.91 0.80 24.82
C THR A 183 -9.79 1.23 23.86
N ALA A 184 -9.74 2.51 23.49
CA ALA A 184 -8.72 3.06 22.61
C ALA A 184 -7.32 2.95 23.22
N VAL A 185 -7.20 3.27 24.52
CA VAL A 185 -5.97 3.10 25.31
C VAL A 185 -5.57 1.63 25.39
N ALA A 186 -6.52 0.74 25.72
CA ALA A 186 -6.21 -0.68 25.83
C ALA A 186 -5.67 -1.23 24.50
N ASN A 187 -6.33 -0.93 23.38
CA ASN A 187 -5.88 -1.34 22.05
C ASN A 187 -4.48 -0.80 21.72
N ALA A 188 -4.18 0.45 22.07
CA ALA A 188 -2.84 1.02 21.88
C ALA A 188 -1.76 0.33 22.74
N LEU A 189 -2.08 -0.02 23.99
CA LEU A 189 -1.18 -0.78 24.87
C LEU A 189 -1.00 -2.23 24.42
N TYR A 190 -2.04 -2.86 23.86
CA TYR A 190 -1.95 -4.21 23.29
C TYR A 190 -1.14 -4.26 22.00
N ALA A 191 -1.17 -3.20 21.19
CA ALA A 191 -0.32 -3.05 20.01
C ALA A 191 1.18 -2.90 20.36
N ASP A 192 1.49 -2.49 21.60
CA ASP A 192 2.86 -2.37 22.14
C ASP A 192 3.37 -3.67 22.80
N LYS A 193 2.61 -4.78 22.73
CA LYS A 193 3.21 -6.09 23.01
C LYS A 193 4.32 -6.32 21.97
N PRO A 194 5.58 -6.57 22.38
CA PRO A 194 6.56 -7.06 21.43
C PRO A 194 5.96 -8.32 20.82
N ASN A 195 5.88 -8.38 19.48
CA ASN A 195 5.59 -9.61 18.76
C ASN A 195 6.33 -10.74 19.48
N GLU A 196 5.63 -11.74 20.01
CA GLU A 196 6.28 -12.86 20.71
C GLU A 196 7.29 -13.59 19.78
N VAL A 197 7.18 -13.34 18.47
CA VAL A 197 8.12 -13.72 17.42
C VAL A 197 9.54 -13.14 17.62
N THR A 198 9.73 -12.03 18.35
CA THR A 198 11.06 -11.46 18.62
C THR A 198 11.71 -11.95 19.91
N ARG A 199 10.99 -12.65 20.82
CA ARG A 199 11.59 -13.21 22.06
C ARG A 199 12.18 -14.61 21.88
N LEU A 200 11.86 -15.32 20.80
CA LEU A 200 12.39 -16.65 20.50
C LEU A 200 13.72 -16.64 19.71
N SER A 201 14.35 -15.48 19.55
CA SER A 201 15.61 -15.33 18.80
C SER A 201 16.74 -14.65 19.57
N LEU A 202 16.71 -14.70 20.91
CA LEU A 202 17.87 -14.43 21.77
C LEU A 202 18.22 -15.67 22.58
#